data_AF-A0A7D9LYJ6-F1
#
_entry.id   AF-A0A7D9LYJ6-F1
#
_cell.length_a   1.000
_cell.length_b   1.000
_cell.length_c   1.000
_cell.angle_alpha   90.00
_cell.angle_beta   90.00
_cell.angle_gamma   90.00
#
_symmetry.space_group_name_H-M   'P 1'
#
loop_
_entity.id
_entity.type
_entity.pdbx_description
1 polymer ?
#
loop_
_entity_poly.entity_id
_entity_poly.type
_entity_poly.pdbx_seq_one_letter_code
_entity_poly.pdbx_strand_id
1 'polypeptide(L)'
;MSFLTKVRKTKTADCWDFEAERVIARRKDRKGCIKYLVKWKGYSSFENTWEPEEHLSPASLRYFANPHPAPTIVEECLDRLRAMVMVALKHEWSEQKITLEFSHDVYNFLLGGKGKPAEKRGWTMYEEQDFSNCKFPANWNCIYDQHGDGSTMKFSIKMRAFLGRTPRSFGKQGDRIVELPRAYTEKISINFIKISSNCS
;
A
#
# COMPACT_ATOMS: atom_id res chain seq x y z
N MET A 1 48.35 -38.07 14.20
CA MET A 1 47.02 -37.62 13.74
C MET A 1 46.08 -37.57 14.92
N SER A 2 45.78 -36.39 15.45
CA SER A 2 44.61 -36.13 16.30
C SER A 2 44.55 -34.61 16.49
N PHE A 3 43.83 -33.94 15.59
CA PHE A 3 43.64 -32.50 15.61
C PHE A 3 42.56 -32.15 16.64
N LEU A 4 42.90 -31.24 17.56
CA LEU A 4 42.00 -30.60 18.50
C LEU A 4 40.83 -29.94 17.77
N THR A 5 39.63 -30.52 17.91
CA THR A 5 38.41 -29.94 17.35
C THR A 5 37.99 -28.73 18.18
N LYS A 6 38.21 -27.54 17.60
CA LYS A 6 37.78 -26.25 18.14
C LYS A 6 36.25 -26.21 18.20
N VAL A 7 35.70 -26.37 19.40
CA VAL A 7 34.27 -26.17 19.67
C VAL A 7 33.91 -24.73 19.29
N ARG A 8 33.20 -24.58 18.17
CA ARG A 8 32.60 -23.31 17.76
C ARG A 8 31.50 -22.98 18.76
N LYS A 9 31.77 -22.08 19.71
CA LYS A 9 30.74 -21.39 20.48
C LYS A 9 29.82 -20.67 19.48
N THR A 10 28.61 -21.19 19.32
CA THR A 10 27.52 -20.51 18.64
C THR A 10 27.23 -19.21 19.37
N LYS A 11 27.33 -18.10 18.64
CA LYS A 11 26.86 -16.78 19.07
C LYS A 11 25.36 -16.92 19.33
N THR A 12 24.96 -16.84 20.60
CA THR A 12 23.58 -16.67 20.98
C THR A 12 23.06 -15.41 20.31
N ALA A 13 22.13 -15.58 19.38
CA ALA A 13 21.29 -14.50 18.91
C ALA A 13 20.45 -14.08 20.12
N ASP A 14 20.66 -12.85 20.56
CA ASP A 14 19.80 -12.19 21.51
C ASP A 14 18.39 -12.21 20.91
N CYS A 15 17.52 -13.07 21.46
CA CYS A 15 16.17 -13.30 20.94
C CYS A 15 15.29 -12.19 21.49
N TRP A 16 15.38 -11.02 20.87
CA TRP A 16 14.46 -9.93 21.17
C TRP A 16 13.09 -10.30 20.57
N ASP A 17 12.20 -10.81 21.42
CA ASP A 17 10.81 -11.13 21.05
C ASP A 17 10.01 -9.83 20.92
N PHE A 18 10.01 -9.24 19.73
CA PHE A 18 9.14 -8.12 19.41
C PHE A 18 7.79 -8.60 18.88
N GLU A 19 6.69 -7.98 19.33
CA GLU A 19 5.35 -8.30 18.85
C GLU A 19 5.07 -7.58 17.52
N ALA A 20 4.74 -8.34 16.48
CA ALA A 20 4.33 -7.80 15.19
C ALA A 20 2.91 -7.20 15.29
N GLU A 21 2.77 -5.92 14.95
CA GLU A 21 1.47 -5.23 14.85
C GLU A 21 0.76 -5.59 13.56
N ARG A 22 1.47 -5.52 12.42
CA ARG A 22 0.92 -5.85 11.10
C ARG A 22 2.02 -6.25 10.12
N VAL A 23 1.72 -7.25 9.29
CA VAL A 23 2.53 -7.54 8.10
C VAL A 23 2.02 -6.67 6.95
N ILE A 24 2.90 -5.84 6.38
CA ILE A 24 2.54 -4.83 5.39
C ILE A 24 2.71 -5.35 3.96
N ALA A 25 3.82 -6.05 3.68
CA ALA A 25 4.16 -6.45 2.33
C ALA A 25 5.00 -7.72 2.29
N ARG A 26 5.02 -8.38 1.13
CA ARG A 26 5.85 -9.55 0.84
C ARG A 26 6.75 -9.27 -0.36
N ARG A 27 8.02 -9.69 -0.29
CA ARG A 27 8.94 -9.67 -1.43
C ARG A 27 9.79 -10.93 -1.48
N LYS A 28 10.33 -11.22 -2.66
CA LYS A 28 11.39 -12.22 -2.86
C LYS A 28 12.72 -11.47 -2.95
N ASP A 29 13.71 -11.87 -2.15
CA ASP A 29 15.04 -11.27 -2.22
C ASP A 29 15.87 -11.84 -3.38
N ARG A 30 17.11 -11.35 -3.53
CA ARG A 30 18.03 -11.80 -4.59
C ARG A 30 18.43 -13.27 -4.48
N LYS A 31 18.34 -13.86 -3.29
CA LYS A 31 18.64 -15.27 -3.01
C LYS A 31 17.41 -16.16 -3.19
N GLY A 32 16.26 -15.56 -3.48
CA GLY A 32 15.00 -16.25 -3.66
C GLY A 32 14.23 -16.49 -2.36
N CYS A 33 14.71 -15.98 -1.23
CA CYS A 33 14.04 -16.11 0.05
C CYS A 33 12.86 -15.12 0.14
N ILE A 34 11.74 -15.59 0.67
CA ILE A 34 10.58 -14.74 0.93
C ILE A 34 10.85 -13.94 2.21
N LYS A 35 10.55 -12.64 2.15
CA LYS A 35 10.59 -11.75 3.31
C LYS A 35 9.32 -10.92 3.37
N TYR A 36 8.98 -10.51 4.58
CA TYR A 36 7.80 -9.75 4.91
C TYR A 36 8.20 -8.44 5.60
N LEU A 37 7.61 -7.32 5.19
CA LEU A 37 7.79 -6.04 5.86
C LEU A 37 6.85 -6.00 7.07
N VAL A 38 7.41 -5.83 8.26
CA VAL A 38 6.67 -5.87 9.52
C VAL A 38 6.57 -4.48 10.12
N LYS A 39 5.36 -4.08 10.51
CA LYS A 39 5.14 -3.00 11.47
C LYS A 39 5.18 -3.60 12.86
N TRP A 40 6.07 -3.10 13.71
CA TRP A 40 6.24 -3.55 15.07
C TRP A 40 5.36 -2.75 16.03
N LYS A 41 4.78 -3.45 17.01
CA LYS A 41 3.89 -2.84 18.01
C LYS A 41 4.68 -1.93 18.94
N GLY A 42 4.20 -0.70 19.12
CA GLY A 42 4.88 0.31 19.96
C GLY A 42 6.07 1.01 19.31
N TYR A 43 6.45 0.63 18.10
CA TYR A 43 7.55 1.25 17.34
C TYR A 43 7.05 2.13 16.21
N SER A 44 7.89 3.04 15.75
CA SER A 44 7.58 3.92 14.63
C SER A 44 7.68 3.18 13.28
N SER A 45 7.05 3.71 12.23
CA SER A 45 7.19 3.17 10.87
C SER A 45 8.62 3.25 10.30
N PHE A 46 9.52 4.02 10.94
CA PHE A 46 10.95 4.07 10.60
C PHE A 46 11.70 2.81 11.03
N GLU A 47 11.13 2.04 11.96
CA GLU A 47 11.71 0.83 12.53
C GLU A 47 11.15 -0.44 11.87
N ASN A 48 10.31 -0.30 10.85
CA ASN A 48 9.80 -1.44 10.10
C ASN A 48 10.95 -2.19 9.40
N THR A 49 11.01 -3.50 9.62
CA THR A 49 12.07 -4.36 9.07
C THR A 49 11.50 -5.44 8.15
N TRP A 50 12.38 -5.99 7.30
CA TRP A 50 12.06 -7.12 6.42
C TRP A 50 12.48 -8.42 7.09
N GLU A 51 11.51 -9.13 7.65
CA GLU A 51 11.71 -10.38 8.37
C GLU A 51 11.48 -11.60 7.47
N PRO A 52 12.19 -12.71 7.70
CA PRO A 52 11.84 -13.99 7.08
C PRO A 52 10.50 -14.52 7.62
N GLU A 53 9.93 -15.52 6.94
CA GLU A 53 8.65 -16.11 7.33
C GLU A 53 8.71 -16.75 8.71
N GLU A 54 9.85 -17.37 9.05
CA GLU A 54 10.06 -18.08 10.31
C GLU A 54 9.98 -17.17 11.55
N HIS A 55 10.11 -15.85 11.38
CA HIS A 55 9.97 -14.87 12.46
C HIS A 55 8.52 -14.42 12.69
N LEU A 56 7.58 -14.84 11.85
CA LEU A 56 6.20 -14.40 11.90
C LEU A 56 5.27 -15.46 12.51
N SER A 57 4.33 -14.99 13.31
CA SER A 57 3.27 -15.86 13.81
C SER A 57 2.36 -16.32 12.66
N PRO A 58 1.82 -17.56 12.73
CA PRO A 58 0.82 -18.00 11.76
C PRO A 58 -0.42 -17.09 11.71
N ALA A 59 -0.78 -16.43 12.82
CA ALA A 59 -1.89 -15.49 12.87
C ALA A 59 -1.63 -14.25 12.02
N SER A 60 -0.42 -13.67 12.10
CA SER A 60 -0.01 -12.51 11.32
C SER A 60 -0.02 -12.81 9.82
N LEU A 61 0.46 -14.00 9.42
CA LEU A 61 0.44 -14.46 8.03
C LEU A 61 -0.99 -14.69 7.50
N ARG A 62 -1.87 -15.28 8.33
CA ARG A 62 -3.29 -15.44 7.98
C ARG A 62 -3.99 -14.10 7.79
N TYR A 63 -3.76 -13.14 8.68
CA TYR A 63 -4.32 -11.79 8.53
C TYR A 63 -3.79 -11.12 7.25
N PHE A 64 -2.49 -11.25 6.95
CA PHE A 64 -1.93 -10.69 5.71
C PHE A 64 -2.56 -11.29 4.45
N ALA A 65 -2.84 -12.59 4.44
CA ALA A 65 -3.47 -13.27 3.30
C ALA A 65 -4.96 -12.92 3.16
N ASN A 66 -5.66 -12.73 4.27
CA ASN A 66 -7.07 -12.36 4.30
C ASN A 66 -7.30 -11.25 5.34
N PRO A 67 -7.06 -9.98 4.96
CA PRO A 67 -7.13 -8.85 5.88
C PRO A 67 -8.56 -8.52 6.29
N HIS A 68 -8.74 -8.15 7.55
CA HIS A 68 -10.01 -7.68 8.10
C HIS A 68 -9.78 -6.37 8.87
N PRO A 69 -9.49 -5.26 8.16
CA PRO A 69 -9.23 -3.98 8.80
C PRO A 69 -10.47 -3.46 9.54
N ALA A 70 -10.25 -2.67 10.58
CA ALA A 70 -11.34 -2.04 11.33
C ALA A 70 -12.18 -1.14 10.40
N PRO A 71 -13.52 -1.10 10.54
CA PRO A 71 -14.40 -0.31 9.67
C PRO A 71 -14.00 1.17 9.57
N THR A 72 -13.56 1.78 10.67
CA THR A 72 -13.11 3.19 10.70
C THR A 72 -11.92 3.44 9.78
N ILE A 73 -10.94 2.52 9.74
CA ILE A 73 -9.77 2.64 8.86
C ILE A 73 -10.19 2.51 7.39
N VAL A 74 -11.16 1.63 7.11
CA VAL A 74 -11.73 1.47 5.77
C VAL A 74 -12.41 2.76 5.31
N GLU A 75 -13.27 3.33 6.16
CA GLU A 75 -13.99 4.59 5.89
C GLU A 75 -13.02 5.75 5.64
N GLU A 76 -12.01 5.95 6.49
CA GLU A 76 -10.99 6.99 6.32
C GLU A 76 -10.21 6.86 4.99
N CYS A 77 -9.88 5.63 4.61
CA CYS A 77 -9.21 5.37 3.33
C CYS A 77 -10.12 5.67 2.14
N LEU A 78 -11.40 5.29 2.22
CA LEU A 78 -12.39 5.55 1.18
C LEU A 78 -12.69 7.04 1.02
N ASP A 79 -12.80 7.78 2.11
CA ASP A 79 -12.99 9.23 2.10
C ASP A 79 -11.82 9.94 1.43
N ARG A 80 -10.60 9.54 1.76
CA ARG A 80 -9.38 10.07 1.12
C ARG A 80 -9.35 9.76 -0.37
N LEU A 81 -9.68 8.52 -0.75
CA LEU A 81 -9.73 8.11 -2.15
C LEU A 81 -10.78 8.93 -2.91
N ARG A 82 -12.00 9.05 -2.37
CA ARG A 82 -13.08 9.85 -2.95
C ARG A 82 -12.65 11.30 -3.12
N ALA A 83 -12.07 11.92 -2.10
CA ALA A 83 -11.58 13.30 -2.17
C ALA A 83 -10.59 13.50 -3.32
N MET A 84 -9.63 12.58 -3.49
CA MET A 84 -8.66 12.65 -4.58
C MET A 84 -9.30 12.42 -5.96
N VAL A 85 -10.29 11.54 -6.08
CA VAL A 85 -11.05 11.32 -7.32
C VAL A 85 -11.81 12.60 -7.69
N MET A 86 -12.46 13.27 -6.75
CA MET A 86 -13.15 14.54 -7.01
C MET A 86 -12.19 15.63 -7.51
N VAL A 87 -11.00 15.75 -6.89
CA VAL A 87 -9.97 16.68 -7.34
C VAL A 87 -9.53 16.36 -8.77
N ALA A 88 -9.31 15.08 -9.08
CA ALA A 88 -8.93 14.66 -10.43
C ALA A 88 -10.04 14.92 -11.47
N LEU A 89 -11.31 14.70 -11.13
CA LEU A 89 -12.43 14.97 -12.03
C LEU A 89 -12.60 16.46 -12.33
N LYS A 90 -12.28 17.34 -11.37
CA LYS A 90 -12.24 18.80 -11.57
C LYS A 90 -11.06 19.28 -12.41
N HIS A 91 -9.97 18.52 -12.45
CA HIS A 91 -8.74 18.92 -13.12
C HIS A 91 -8.89 18.88 -14.65
N GLU A 92 -8.29 19.83 -15.38
CA GLU A 92 -8.57 20.07 -16.80
C GLU A 92 -8.21 18.90 -17.74
N TRP A 93 -7.13 18.18 -17.47
CA TRP A 93 -6.67 17.10 -18.38
C TRP A 93 -7.65 15.93 -18.44
N SER A 94 -7.73 15.28 -19.60
CA SER A 94 -8.56 14.08 -19.77
C SER A 94 -7.93 12.85 -19.11
N GLU A 95 -6.61 12.67 -19.23
CA GLU A 95 -5.87 11.61 -18.54
C GLU A 95 -5.56 12.02 -17.10
N GLN A 96 -6.09 11.26 -16.16
CA GLN A 96 -5.95 11.50 -14.74
C GLN A 96 -5.03 10.45 -14.13
N LYS A 97 -4.12 10.92 -13.27
CA LYS A 97 -3.19 10.08 -12.52
C LYS A 97 -3.16 10.52 -11.06
N ILE A 98 -3.77 9.70 -10.21
CA ILE A 98 -3.80 9.92 -8.77
C ILE A 98 -2.73 9.03 -8.14
N THR A 99 -2.02 9.55 -7.14
CA THR A 99 -1.22 8.72 -6.23
C THR A 99 -1.40 9.25 -4.81
N LEU A 100 -1.82 8.37 -3.91
CA LEU A 100 -2.10 8.72 -2.52
C LEU A 100 -1.57 7.63 -1.59
N GLU A 101 -1.36 8.00 -0.34
CA GLU A 101 -1.15 7.04 0.74
C GLU A 101 -2.45 6.31 1.05
N PHE A 102 -2.37 4.98 1.10
CA PHE A 102 -3.54 4.11 1.23
C PHE A 102 -3.09 2.76 1.77
N SER A 103 -3.76 2.27 2.82
CA SER A 103 -3.38 1.02 3.49
C SER A 103 -3.54 -0.18 2.56
N HIS A 104 -2.51 -1.02 2.47
CA HIS A 104 -2.52 -2.17 1.54
C HIS A 104 -3.46 -3.27 2.00
N ASP A 105 -3.70 -3.41 3.30
CA ASP A 105 -4.69 -4.36 3.83
C ASP A 105 -6.12 -3.92 3.49
N VAL A 106 -6.45 -2.62 3.58
CA VAL A 106 -7.72 -2.06 3.10
C VAL A 106 -7.85 -2.24 1.59
N TYR A 107 -6.80 -1.99 0.82
CA TYR A 107 -6.82 -2.18 -0.63
C TYR A 107 -7.14 -3.64 -0.98
N ASN A 108 -6.46 -4.59 -0.33
CA ASN A 108 -6.68 -6.02 -0.54
C ASN A 108 -8.03 -6.49 0.00
N PHE A 109 -8.54 -5.92 1.08
CA PHE A 109 -9.87 -6.23 1.61
C PHE A 109 -10.98 -5.79 0.64
N LEU A 110 -10.86 -4.59 0.06
CA LEU A 110 -11.88 -4.03 -0.83
C LEU A 110 -11.84 -4.63 -2.25
N LEU A 111 -10.64 -4.79 -2.81
CA LEU A 111 -10.39 -5.08 -4.22
C LEU A 111 -9.57 -6.35 -4.46
N GLY A 112 -9.20 -7.09 -3.40
CA GLY A 112 -8.45 -8.33 -3.51
C GLY A 112 -9.20 -9.39 -4.31
N GLY A 113 -8.53 -9.99 -5.28
CA GLY A 113 -9.12 -10.98 -6.18
C GLY A 113 -10.09 -10.43 -7.23
N LYS A 114 -10.34 -9.12 -7.25
CA LYS A 114 -11.17 -8.44 -8.26
C LYS A 114 -10.35 -7.86 -9.40
N GLY A 115 -11.02 -7.52 -10.50
CA GLY A 115 -10.39 -6.94 -11.69
C GLY A 115 -9.61 -7.94 -12.53
N LYS A 116 -8.94 -7.43 -13.58
CA LYS A 116 -8.14 -8.22 -14.53
C LYS A 116 -6.71 -7.70 -14.59
N PRO A 117 -5.67 -8.55 -14.73
CA PRO A 117 -4.30 -8.07 -14.90
C PRO A 117 -4.19 -7.14 -16.11
N ALA A 118 -3.55 -5.98 -15.92
CA ALA A 118 -3.23 -5.08 -17.02
C ALA A 118 -1.93 -5.52 -17.72
N GLU A 119 -1.70 -5.00 -18.93
CA GLU A 119 -0.49 -5.26 -19.73
C GLU A 119 0.81 -4.96 -18.96
N LYS A 120 0.81 -3.87 -18.18
CA LYS A 120 1.95 -3.49 -17.35
C LYS A 120 1.95 -4.28 -16.05
N ARG A 121 3.03 -5.03 -15.80
CA ARG A 121 3.21 -5.84 -14.58
C ARG A 121 2.91 -5.05 -13.31
N GLY A 122 2.10 -5.63 -12.44
CA GLY A 122 1.70 -5.06 -11.14
C GLY A 122 0.59 -4.02 -11.22
N TRP A 123 -0.01 -3.82 -12.39
CA TRP A 123 -1.23 -3.04 -12.55
C TRP A 123 -2.42 -3.97 -12.81
N THR A 124 -3.58 -3.57 -12.28
CA THR A 124 -4.85 -4.25 -12.45
C THR A 124 -5.86 -3.30 -13.08
N MET A 125 -6.59 -3.79 -14.07
CA MET A 125 -7.75 -3.14 -14.66
C MET A 125 -8.97 -3.43 -13.80
N TYR A 126 -9.73 -2.40 -13.43
CA TYR A 126 -10.98 -2.53 -12.69
C TYR A 126 -12.13 -1.94 -13.48
N GLU A 127 -13.28 -2.60 -13.38
CA GLU A 127 -14.59 -2.12 -13.84
C GLU A 127 -15.39 -1.56 -12.66
N GLU A 128 -16.45 -0.80 -12.93
CA GLU A 128 -17.25 -0.15 -11.88
C GLU A 128 -17.79 -1.15 -10.84
N GLN A 129 -18.26 -2.32 -11.29
CA GLN A 129 -18.77 -3.41 -10.43
C GLN A 129 -17.74 -3.97 -9.43
N ASP A 130 -16.43 -3.81 -9.71
CA ASP A 130 -15.38 -4.27 -8.80
C ASP A 130 -15.37 -3.44 -7.50
N PHE A 131 -15.85 -2.19 -7.55
CA PHE A 131 -15.94 -1.27 -6.40
C PHE A 131 -17.18 -1.49 -5.53
N SER A 132 -17.94 -2.56 -5.74
CA SER A 132 -19.13 -2.92 -4.95
C SER A 132 -18.88 -2.99 -3.43
N ASN A 133 -17.65 -3.32 -3.00
CA ASN A 133 -17.28 -3.36 -1.58
C ASN A 133 -16.93 -1.98 -1.00
N CYS A 134 -16.69 -0.98 -1.84
CA CYS A 134 -16.22 0.34 -1.42
C CYS A 134 -17.33 1.24 -0.85
N LYS A 135 -18.60 0.77 -0.81
CA LYS A 135 -19.77 1.47 -0.25
C LYS A 135 -19.81 2.98 -0.56
N PHE A 136 -19.36 3.37 -1.74
CA PHE A 136 -19.38 4.76 -2.14
C PHE A 136 -20.84 5.22 -2.30
N PRO A 137 -21.14 6.49 -2.01
CA PRO A 137 -22.47 7.02 -2.30
C PRO A 137 -22.70 7.03 -3.82
N ALA A 138 -23.96 7.16 -4.21
CA ALA A 138 -24.33 7.24 -5.62
C ALA A 138 -23.51 8.32 -6.36
N ASN A 139 -23.20 8.06 -7.63
CA ASN A 139 -22.49 9.00 -8.50
C ASN A 139 -21.10 9.41 -7.98
N TRP A 140 -20.40 8.51 -7.26
CA TRP A 140 -19.05 8.79 -6.73
C TRP A 140 -17.97 9.00 -7.79
N ASN A 141 -18.23 8.50 -8.99
CA ASN A 141 -17.36 8.48 -10.14
C ASN A 141 -17.55 9.68 -11.08
N CYS A 142 -18.43 10.63 -10.74
CA CYS A 142 -18.68 11.82 -11.56
C CYS A 142 -18.82 13.11 -10.74
N ILE A 143 -18.72 14.23 -11.44
CA ILE A 143 -18.98 15.57 -10.90
C ILE A 143 -19.74 16.40 -11.93
N TYR A 144 -20.75 17.13 -11.48
CA TYR A 144 -21.53 18.06 -12.29
C TYR A 144 -21.55 19.43 -11.62
N ASP A 145 -21.65 20.48 -12.44
CA ASP A 145 -21.91 21.83 -11.98
C ASP A 145 -23.41 22.11 -11.85
N GLN A 146 -23.75 23.34 -11.47
CA GLN A 146 -25.14 23.78 -11.32
C GLN A 146 -25.94 23.83 -12.63
N HIS A 147 -25.27 23.77 -13.77
CA HIS A 147 -25.88 23.80 -15.11
C HIS A 147 -26.04 22.39 -15.70
N GLY A 148 -25.57 21.35 -14.99
CA GLY A 148 -25.65 19.96 -15.43
C GLY A 148 -24.45 19.51 -16.25
N ASP A 149 -23.47 20.39 -16.50
CA ASP A 149 -22.23 20.05 -17.20
C ASP A 149 -21.22 19.44 -16.23
N GLY A 150 -20.56 18.37 -16.67
CA GLY A 150 -19.74 17.59 -15.76
C GLY A 150 -18.70 16.71 -16.42
N SER A 151 -18.02 15.94 -15.57
CA SER A 151 -17.04 14.96 -15.96
C SER A 151 -17.29 13.66 -15.20
N THR A 152 -17.19 12.54 -15.91
CA THR A 152 -17.29 11.19 -15.33
C THR A 152 -16.05 10.37 -15.62
N MET A 153 -15.72 9.48 -14.70
CA MET A 153 -14.66 8.51 -14.84
C MET A 153 -15.06 7.44 -15.85
N LYS A 154 -14.27 7.31 -16.92
CA LYS A 154 -14.45 6.24 -17.90
C LYS A 154 -13.78 4.96 -17.40
N PHE A 155 -14.60 3.94 -17.13
CA PHE A 155 -14.12 2.57 -16.94
C PHE A 155 -13.77 1.94 -18.30
N SER A 156 -12.76 1.09 -18.40
CA SER A 156 -11.95 0.47 -17.33
C SER A 156 -10.80 1.35 -16.81
N ILE A 157 -10.52 1.27 -15.51
CA ILE A 157 -9.45 2.06 -14.86
C ILE A 157 -8.26 1.19 -14.45
N LYS A 158 -7.07 1.77 -14.43
CA LYS A 158 -5.82 1.09 -14.03
C LYS A 158 -5.47 1.46 -12.60
N MET A 159 -5.28 0.47 -11.74
CA MET A 159 -4.81 0.70 -10.37
C MET A 159 -3.64 -0.19 -10.00
N ARG A 160 -2.82 0.26 -9.07
CA ARG A 160 -1.80 -0.57 -8.40
C ARG A 160 -1.55 -0.13 -6.97
N ALA A 161 -1.26 -1.09 -6.10
CA ALA A 161 -0.68 -0.85 -4.79
C ALA A 161 0.85 -1.05 -4.84
N PHE A 162 1.61 -0.18 -4.17
CA PHE A 162 3.05 -0.30 -4.10
C PHE A 162 3.62 0.37 -2.83
N LEU A 163 4.82 -0.06 -2.44
CA LEU A 163 5.57 0.58 -1.37
C LEU A 163 6.46 1.70 -1.93
N GLY A 164 6.27 2.90 -1.39
CA GLY A 164 7.20 4.01 -1.50
C GLY A 164 8.13 4.07 -0.28
N ARG A 165 9.00 5.09 -0.27
CA ARG A 165 9.78 5.49 0.90
C ARG A 165 9.58 6.99 1.11
N THR A 166 9.60 7.45 2.36
CA THR A 166 9.61 8.88 2.68
C THR A 166 10.77 9.59 1.96
N PRO A 167 10.71 10.89 1.64
CA PRO A 167 11.80 11.59 0.95
C PRO A 167 13.16 11.42 1.66
N ARG A 168 14.25 11.48 0.91
CA ARG A 168 15.59 11.54 1.52
C ARG A 168 15.69 12.84 2.30
N SER A 169 16.24 12.77 3.51
CA SER A 169 16.47 13.92 4.37
C SER A 169 17.80 13.75 5.09
N PHE A 170 18.35 14.87 5.56
CA PHE A 170 19.66 14.91 6.20
C PHE A 170 19.55 15.67 7.52
N GLY A 171 20.29 15.23 8.53
CA GLY A 171 20.38 15.85 9.84
C GLY A 171 21.82 16.22 10.16
N LYS A 172 22.01 17.16 11.09
CA LYS A 172 23.32 17.54 11.61
C LYS A 172 23.67 16.65 12.82
N GLN A 173 24.82 15.97 12.76
CA GLN A 173 25.36 15.19 13.87
C GLN A 173 26.80 15.68 14.14
N GLY A 174 26.95 16.55 15.15
CA GLY A 174 28.18 17.33 15.33
C GLY A 174 28.41 18.24 14.12
N ASP A 175 29.62 18.23 13.56
CA ASP A 175 29.96 19.03 12.36
C ASP A 175 29.72 18.33 11.03
N ARG A 176 29.05 17.15 11.04
CA ARG A 176 28.76 16.38 9.83
C ARG A 176 27.28 16.39 9.51
N ILE A 177 26.98 16.42 8.21
CA ILE A 177 25.64 16.17 7.69
C ILE A 177 25.52 14.67 7.40
N VAL A 178 24.52 14.02 7.99
CA VAL A 178 24.28 12.57 7.86
C VAL A 178 22.88 12.32 7.29
N GLU A 179 22.75 11.30 6.44
CA GLU A 179 21.43 10.90 5.90
C GLU A 179 20.58 10.27 7.01
N LEU A 180 19.34 10.70 7.13
CA LEU A 180 18.41 10.19 8.13
C LEU A 180 17.68 8.93 7.64
N PRO A 181 17.26 8.03 8.55
CA PRO A 181 16.46 6.87 8.21
C PRO A 181 15.18 7.21 7.43
N ARG A 182 14.74 6.30 6.57
CA ARG A 182 13.53 6.49 5.74
C ARG A 182 12.54 5.38 6.02
N ALA A 183 11.32 5.74 6.39
CA ALA A 183 10.19 4.84 6.55
C ALA A 183 9.62 4.39 5.19
N TYR A 184 8.97 3.23 5.19
CA TYR A 184 8.15 2.79 4.06
C TYR A 184 6.78 3.47 4.12
N THR A 185 6.23 3.77 2.94
CA THR A 185 4.90 4.38 2.79
C THR A 185 4.05 3.51 1.88
N GLU A 186 2.90 3.03 2.34
CA GLU A 186 1.92 2.31 1.53
C GLU A 186 1.18 3.29 0.62
N LYS A 187 1.21 3.04 -0.68
CA LYS A 187 0.57 3.91 -1.68
C LYS A 187 -0.24 3.11 -2.67
N ILE A 188 -1.25 3.76 -3.24
CA ILE A 188 -1.91 3.32 -4.47
C ILE A 188 -1.74 4.37 -5.55
N SER A 189 -1.64 3.92 -6.81
CA SER A 189 -1.78 4.77 -7.99
C SER A 189 -3.01 4.37 -8.78
N ILE A 190 -3.73 5.35 -9.30
CA ILE A 190 -4.93 5.18 -10.12
C ILE A 190 -4.74 6.00 -11.38
N ASN A 191 -4.89 5.36 -12.53
CA ASN A 191 -4.89 6.00 -13.83
C ASN A 191 -6.25 5.75 -14.49
N PHE A 192 -6.90 6.82 -14.92
CA PHE A 192 -8.18 6.75 -15.63
C PHE A 192 -8.30 7.90 -16.63
N ILE A 193 -9.24 7.76 -17.55
CA ILE A 193 -9.62 8.86 -18.45
C ILE A 193 -10.94 9.41 -17.95
N LYS A 194 -11.06 10.72 -17.83
CA LYS A 194 -12.36 11.37 -17.63
C LYS A 194 -12.97 11.77 -18.97
N ILE A 195 -14.28 11.68 -19.07
CA ILE A 195 -15.05 12.12 -20.24
C ILE A 195 -16.06 13.17 -19.81
N SER A 196 -16.34 14.12 -20.69
CA SER A 196 -17.43 15.07 -20.48
C SER A 196 -18.75 14.32 -20.40
N SER A 197 -19.59 14.71 -19.45
CA SER A 197 -20.92 14.15 -19.25
C SER A 197 -21.87 15.29 -18.94
N ASN A 198 -23.10 15.21 -19.46
CA ASN A 198 -24.13 16.19 -19.21
C ASN A 198 -25.35 15.46 -18.63
N CYS A 199 -25.93 16.01 -17.57
CA CYS A 199 -27.20 15.55 -17.02
C CYS A 199 -28.34 16.07 -17.91
N SER A 200 -28.64 15.35 -18.99
CA SER A 200 -29.85 15.51 -19.81
C SER A 200 -30.97 14.59 -19.34
#